data_AF-A0A949KMC5-F1
#
_entry.id   AF-A0A949KMC5-F1
#
_cell.length_a   1.000
_cell.length_b   1.000
_cell.length_c   1.000
_cell.angle_alpha   90.00
_cell.angle_beta   90.00
_cell.angle_gamma   90.00
#
_symmetry.space_group_name_H-M   'P 1'
#
loop_
_entity.id
_entity.type
_entity.pdbx_description
1 polymer ?
#
loop_
_entity_poly.entity_id
_entity_poly.type
_entity_poly.pdbx_seq_one_letter_code
_entity_poly.pdbx_strand_id
1 'polypeptide(L)'
;MAEENGWVVFAQVASPIVALALGVVGVWKEKIKSWMSGPRLDLEVHQPQGHFTHDQRNRPMRYYLVRVRNDPNRDAALKVCVRIESLHKLTANGSWEDRSPAVPVLLEQSSGLGTRVDIRSYDAFNIGFMGGISGKPDHFQIQIHKQFFSVSSEVAPGEKMKFGLEIQADNLPPSKPKYLMLTWQDNQPTQKCPWSAIPVLSLSD
;
A
#
# COMPACT_ATOMS: atom_id res chain seq x y z
N MET A 1 -23.52 35.30 -59.77
CA MET A 1 -24.40 34.91 -58.65
C MET A 1 -24.10 33.49 -58.12
N ALA A 2 -22.85 33.00 -58.18
CA ALA A 2 -22.51 31.66 -57.67
C ALA A 2 -21.51 31.67 -56.50
N GLU A 3 -20.87 32.80 -56.20
CA GLU A 3 -19.84 32.89 -55.14
C GLU A 3 -20.40 33.23 -53.74
N GLU A 4 -21.62 33.77 -53.64
CA GLU A 4 -22.20 34.19 -52.35
C GLU A 4 -22.71 33.02 -51.49
N ASN A 5 -23.05 31.89 -52.13
CA ASN A 5 -23.60 30.72 -51.44
C ASN A 5 -22.52 29.85 -50.77
N GLY A 6 -21.24 29.98 -51.17
CA GLY A 6 -20.14 29.20 -50.60
C GLY A 6 -19.87 29.58 -49.13
N TRP A 7 -19.91 30.87 -48.81
CA TRP A 7 -19.64 31.37 -47.46
C TRP A 7 -20.71 30.96 -46.44
N VAL A 8 -21.98 30.93 -46.84
CA VAL A 8 -23.08 30.52 -45.97
C VAL A 8 -23.00 29.03 -45.64
N VAL A 9 -22.65 28.18 -46.62
CA VAL A 9 -22.45 26.74 -46.41
C VAL A 9 -21.22 26.47 -45.54
N PHE A 10 -20.10 27.18 -45.78
CA PHE A 10 -18.91 27.07 -44.92
C PHE A 10 -19.17 27.51 -43.47
N ALA A 11 -19.91 28.60 -43.26
CA ALA A 11 -20.26 29.07 -41.92
C ALA A 11 -21.20 28.09 -41.18
N GLN A 12 -22.14 27.47 -41.89
CA GLN A 12 -23.06 26.47 -41.32
C GLN A 12 -22.39 25.14 -40.98
N VAL A 13 -21.36 24.73 -41.72
CA VAL A 13 -20.63 23.47 -41.45
C VAL A 13 -19.50 23.67 -40.43
N ALA A 14 -18.83 24.84 -40.43
CA ALA A 14 -17.75 25.12 -39.49
C ALA A 14 -18.25 25.29 -38.03
N SER A 15 -19.42 25.91 -37.83
CA SER A 15 -20.00 26.15 -36.50
C SER A 15 -20.21 24.87 -35.67
N PRO A 16 -20.88 23.80 -36.19
CA PRO A 16 -21.06 22.56 -35.43
C PRO A 16 -19.75 21.80 -35.19
N ILE A 17 -18.78 21.87 -36.10
CA ILE A 17 -17.45 21.26 -35.90
C ILE A 17 -16.69 21.96 -34.77
N VAL A 18 -16.72 23.30 -34.73
CA VAL A 18 -16.11 24.09 -33.65
C VAL A 18 -16.82 23.81 -32.32
N ALA A 19 -18.15 23.73 -32.31
CA ALA A 19 -18.91 23.39 -31.10
C ALA A 19 -18.60 21.97 -30.59
N LEU A 20 -18.48 20.99 -31.49
CA LEU A 20 -18.04 19.62 -31.16
C LEU A 20 -16.63 19.60 -30.59
N ALA A 21 -15.69 20.31 -31.22
CA ALA A 21 -14.30 20.41 -30.75
C ALA A 21 -14.23 21.05 -29.36
N LEU A 22 -14.95 22.14 -29.12
CA LEU A 22 -15.04 22.80 -27.81
C LEU A 22 -15.71 21.91 -26.75
N GLY A 23 -16.77 21.17 -27.12
CA GLY A 23 -17.43 20.21 -26.24
C GLY A 23 -16.51 19.07 -25.81
N VAL A 24 -15.75 18.50 -26.76
CA VAL A 24 -14.72 17.50 -26.46
C VAL A 24 -13.66 18.10 -25.52
N VAL A 25 -13.09 19.26 -25.83
CA VAL A 25 -12.09 19.91 -24.97
C VAL A 25 -12.63 20.18 -23.55
N GLY A 26 -13.91 20.56 -23.42
CA GLY A 26 -14.55 20.73 -22.11
C GLY A 26 -14.57 19.46 -21.28
N VAL A 27 -15.01 18.34 -21.87
CA VAL A 27 -15.04 17.03 -21.20
C VAL A 27 -13.63 16.55 -20.84
N TRP A 28 -12.65 16.75 -21.71
CA TRP A 28 -11.25 16.41 -21.41
C TRP A 28 -10.67 17.30 -20.30
N LYS A 29 -11.01 18.60 -20.28
CA LYS A 29 -10.57 19.53 -19.23
C LYS A 29 -11.11 19.11 -17.87
N GLU A 30 -12.39 18.72 -17.77
CA GLU A 30 -12.97 18.23 -16.52
C GLU A 30 -12.33 16.91 -16.09
N LYS A 31 -12.12 15.97 -17.01
CA LYS A 31 -11.48 14.68 -16.72
C LYS A 31 -10.01 14.82 -16.31
N ILE A 32 -9.28 15.75 -16.91
CA ILE A 32 -7.90 16.07 -16.55
C ILE A 32 -7.86 16.79 -15.19
N LYS A 33 -8.79 17.72 -14.94
CA LYS A 33 -8.88 18.43 -13.65
C LYS A 33 -9.22 17.44 -12.53
N SER A 34 -10.19 16.54 -12.74
CA SER A 34 -10.53 15.50 -11.77
C SER A 34 -9.40 14.50 -11.56
N TRP A 35 -8.60 14.21 -12.59
CA TRP A 35 -7.40 13.37 -12.44
C TRP A 35 -6.30 14.09 -11.66
N MET A 36 -6.17 15.41 -11.85
CA MET A 36 -5.22 16.24 -11.12
C MET A 36 -5.66 16.58 -9.69
N SER A 37 -6.97 16.60 -9.38
CA SER A 37 -7.52 16.91 -8.05
C SER A 37 -8.08 15.71 -7.28
N GLY A 38 -8.21 14.55 -7.93
CA GLY A 38 -8.78 13.34 -7.32
C GLY A 38 -7.88 12.77 -6.21
N PRO A 39 -8.41 11.98 -5.27
CA PRO A 39 -7.67 11.52 -4.09
C PRO A 39 -6.34 10.85 -4.44
N ARG A 40 -5.32 11.00 -3.58
CA ARG A 40 -4.01 10.38 -3.77
C ARG A 40 -3.62 9.66 -2.50
N LEU A 41 -3.74 8.34 -2.54
CA LEU A 41 -3.39 7.48 -1.42
C LEU A 41 -1.89 7.14 -1.44
N ASP A 42 -1.26 7.29 -0.29
CA ASP A 42 0.11 6.85 -0.06
C ASP A 42 0.20 6.03 1.23
N LEU A 43 1.28 5.25 1.34
CA LEU A 43 1.59 4.52 2.56
C LEU A 43 2.61 5.29 3.39
N GLU A 44 2.47 5.19 4.70
CA GLU A 44 3.46 5.66 5.66
C GLU A 44 3.66 4.60 6.74
N VAL A 45 4.91 4.31 7.09
CA VAL A 45 5.21 3.46 8.24
C VAL A 45 5.39 4.36 9.46
N HIS A 46 4.48 4.25 10.43
CA HIS A 46 4.62 4.95 11.69
C HIS A 46 5.57 4.16 12.60
N GLN A 47 6.67 4.81 13.01
CA GLN A 47 7.75 4.20 13.79
C GLN A 47 8.38 2.98 13.10
N PRO A 48 9.32 3.19 12.16
CA PRO A 48 9.97 2.14 11.38
C PRO A 48 10.64 1.02 12.19
N GLN A 49 10.98 1.25 13.46
CA GLN A 49 11.57 0.24 14.34
C GLN A 49 10.52 -0.66 15.02
N GLY A 50 9.23 -0.31 14.94
CA GLY A 50 8.13 -1.04 15.56
C GLY A 50 8.08 -0.95 17.09
N HIS A 51 6.92 -1.29 17.65
CA HIS A 51 6.68 -1.37 19.07
C HIS A 51 6.96 -2.78 19.58
N PHE A 52 7.87 -2.90 20.55
CA PHE A 52 8.16 -4.17 21.22
C PHE A 52 7.20 -4.41 22.39
N THR A 53 6.66 -5.61 22.49
CA THR A 53 5.76 -6.05 23.56
C THR A 53 5.83 -7.58 23.72
N HIS A 54 4.99 -8.15 24.57
CA HIS A 54 4.85 -9.59 24.73
C HIS A 54 3.41 -10.03 24.51
N ASP A 55 3.23 -11.25 24.01
CA ASP A 55 1.93 -11.88 23.88
C ASP A 55 1.42 -12.40 25.25
N GLN A 56 0.21 -12.97 25.27
CA GLN A 56 -0.39 -13.55 26.48
C GLN A 56 0.41 -14.72 27.08
N ARG A 57 1.32 -15.33 26.30
CA ARG A 57 2.23 -16.41 26.73
C ARG A 57 3.63 -15.88 27.05
N ASN A 58 3.79 -14.57 27.21
CA ASN A 58 5.06 -13.90 27.43
C ASN A 58 6.08 -14.11 26.29
N ARG A 59 5.62 -14.37 25.07
CA ARG A 59 6.49 -14.45 23.89
C ARG A 59 6.75 -13.05 23.36
N PRO A 60 8.01 -12.70 23.06
CA PRO A 60 8.35 -11.40 22.48
C PRO A 60 7.66 -11.20 21.12
N MET A 61 7.08 -10.01 20.97
CA MET A 61 6.40 -9.56 19.77
C MET A 61 6.82 -8.16 19.38
N ARG A 62 6.84 -7.88 18.08
CA ARG A 62 7.07 -6.53 17.55
C ARG A 62 6.00 -6.17 16.53
N TYR A 63 5.37 -5.02 16.69
CA TYR A 63 4.29 -4.56 15.80
C TYR A 63 4.65 -3.25 15.12
N TYR A 64 4.32 -3.14 13.84
CA TYR A 64 4.52 -1.95 13.00
C TYR A 64 3.16 -1.41 12.61
N LEU A 65 2.94 -0.13 12.86
CA LEU A 65 1.74 0.56 12.46
C LEU A 65 1.94 1.14 11.07
N VAL A 66 1.15 0.67 10.10
CA VAL A 66 1.17 1.20 8.73
C VAL A 66 -0.07 2.05 8.51
N ARG A 67 0.15 3.27 8.02
CA ARG A 67 -0.86 4.27 7.76
C ARG A 67 -1.10 4.42 6.27
N VAL A 68 -2.34 4.67 5.90
CA VAL A 68 -2.69 5.18 4.58
C VAL A 68 -3.00 6.66 4.72
N ARG A 69 -2.32 7.49 3.93
CA ARG A 69 -2.52 8.94 3.89
C ARG A 69 -3.18 9.33 2.59
N ASN A 70 -4.15 10.23 2.68
CA ASN A 70 -4.68 10.94 1.54
C ASN A 70 -4.16 12.38 1.59
N ASP A 71 -3.93 12.99 0.43
CA ASP A 71 -3.55 14.41 0.36
C ASP A 71 -4.70 15.28 0.91
N PRO A 72 -4.44 16.17 1.89
CA PRO A 72 -5.49 17.01 2.48
C PRO A 72 -6.11 18.01 1.48
N ASN A 73 -5.44 18.31 0.37
CA ASN A 73 -5.94 19.23 -0.65
C ASN A 73 -6.81 18.54 -1.72
N ARG A 74 -7.02 17.22 -1.59
CA ARG A 74 -7.77 16.39 -2.54
C ARG A 74 -9.06 15.88 -1.90
N ASP A 75 -9.97 15.38 -2.74
CA ASP A 75 -11.21 14.76 -2.26
C ASP A 75 -10.91 13.56 -1.34
N ALA A 76 -11.84 13.24 -0.44
CA ALA A 76 -11.70 12.09 0.44
C ALA A 76 -11.74 10.78 -0.37
N ALA A 77 -10.88 9.82 -0.01
CA ALA A 77 -10.94 8.47 -0.56
C ALA A 77 -11.97 7.66 0.23
N LEU A 78 -12.92 7.03 -0.47
CA LEU A 78 -14.02 6.32 0.13
C LEU A 78 -13.70 4.84 0.27
N LYS A 79 -14.05 4.26 1.41
CA LYS A 79 -13.97 2.81 1.65
C LYS A 79 -12.62 2.18 1.29
N VAL A 80 -11.54 2.81 1.76
CA VAL A 80 -10.18 2.36 1.44
C VAL A 80 -9.91 0.98 2.04
N CYS A 81 -9.23 0.13 1.28
CA CYS A 81 -8.68 -1.13 1.76
C CYS A 81 -7.24 -1.33 1.27
N VAL A 82 -6.44 -2.04 2.06
CA VAL A 82 -5.08 -2.43 1.69
C VAL A 82 -5.01 -3.94 1.55
N ARG A 83 -4.33 -4.43 0.52
CA ARG A 83 -4.12 -5.86 0.28
C ARG A 83 -2.64 -6.17 0.20
N ILE A 84 -2.23 -7.31 0.75
CA ILE A 84 -0.94 -7.92 0.43
C ILE A 84 -1.13 -8.71 -0.85
N GLU A 85 -0.62 -8.18 -1.95
CA GLU A 85 -0.64 -8.82 -3.27
C GLU A 85 0.58 -9.70 -3.48
N SER A 86 1.73 -9.29 -2.93
CA SER A 86 2.94 -10.10 -3.04
C SER A 86 3.80 -10.10 -1.79
N LEU A 87 4.57 -11.18 -1.64
CA LEU A 87 5.52 -11.35 -0.56
C LEU A 87 6.77 -12.00 -1.14
N HIS A 88 7.91 -11.34 -1.02
CA HIS A 88 9.18 -11.85 -1.51
C HIS A 88 10.21 -11.94 -0.39
N LYS A 89 11.00 -13.01 -0.41
CA LYS A 89 12.11 -13.23 0.51
C LYS A 89 13.42 -13.16 -0.27
N LEU A 90 14.41 -12.41 0.23
CA LEU A 90 15.73 -12.38 -0.36
C LEU A 90 16.50 -13.65 0.03
N THR A 91 16.91 -14.44 -0.95
CA THR A 91 17.69 -15.66 -0.75
C THR A 91 19.18 -15.36 -0.64
N ALA A 92 19.96 -16.33 -0.13
CA ALA A 92 21.40 -16.16 0.12
C ALA A 92 22.23 -15.84 -1.14
N ASN A 93 21.76 -16.24 -2.32
CA ASN A 93 22.36 -15.92 -3.63
C ASN A 93 21.99 -14.50 -4.14
N GLY A 94 21.22 -13.71 -3.37
CA GLY A 94 20.78 -12.37 -3.74
C GLY A 94 19.54 -12.31 -4.64
N SER A 95 18.89 -13.43 -4.98
CA SER A 95 17.62 -13.42 -5.71
C SER A 95 16.41 -13.21 -4.80
N TRP A 96 15.30 -12.75 -5.37
CA TRP A 96 14.02 -12.66 -4.67
C TRP A 96 13.19 -13.92 -4.95
N GLU A 97 12.88 -14.69 -3.90
CA GLU A 97 11.98 -15.83 -3.95
C GLU A 97 10.55 -15.37 -3.64
N ASP A 98 9.59 -15.79 -4.45
CA ASP A 98 8.18 -15.52 -4.22
C ASP A 98 7.61 -16.43 -3.11
N ARG A 99 7.02 -15.80 -2.11
CA ARG A 99 6.35 -16.39 -0.95
C ARG A 99 4.92 -15.87 -0.82
N SER A 100 4.38 -15.31 -1.90
CA SER A 100 3.05 -14.71 -1.92
C SER A 100 1.98 -15.73 -1.53
N PRO A 101 0.95 -15.30 -0.78
CA PRO A 101 -0.21 -16.14 -0.54
C PRO A 101 -0.91 -16.46 -1.86
N ALA A 102 -1.55 -17.62 -1.95
CA ALA A 102 -2.30 -18.01 -3.16
C ALA A 102 -3.47 -17.05 -3.49
N VAL A 103 -3.94 -16.31 -2.49
CA VAL A 103 -5.00 -15.31 -2.59
C VAL A 103 -4.51 -14.04 -1.87
N PRO A 104 -4.72 -12.84 -2.44
CA PRO A 104 -4.35 -11.60 -1.78
C PRO A 104 -4.98 -11.47 -0.39
N VAL A 105 -4.19 -11.08 0.59
CA VAL A 105 -4.67 -10.96 1.98
C VAL A 105 -5.15 -9.53 2.20
N LEU A 106 -6.44 -9.39 2.49
CA LEU A 106 -7.04 -8.11 2.86
C LEU A 106 -6.59 -7.73 4.28
N LEU A 107 -6.05 -6.53 4.42
CA LEU A 107 -5.63 -5.97 5.70
C LEU A 107 -6.78 -5.19 6.30
N GLU A 108 -7.34 -5.72 7.39
CA GLU A 108 -8.44 -5.09 8.11
C GLU A 108 -7.96 -4.01 9.08
N GLN A 109 -8.90 -3.12 9.36
CA GLN A 109 -8.71 -1.94 10.16
C GLN A 109 -8.32 -2.23 11.62
N SER A 110 -7.28 -1.53 12.08
CA SER A 110 -7.01 -1.11 13.47
C SER A 110 -8.15 -1.26 14.49
N SER A 111 -9.22 -0.54 14.20
CA SER A 111 -10.29 -0.17 15.15
C SER A 111 -11.30 -1.27 15.42
N GLY A 112 -11.28 -2.39 14.68
CA GLY A 112 -12.19 -3.52 14.93
C GLY A 112 -13.63 -3.31 14.49
N LEU A 113 -13.90 -2.23 13.74
CA LEU A 113 -15.24 -1.95 13.23
C LEU A 113 -15.58 -2.75 11.95
N GLY A 114 -14.62 -3.45 11.34
CA GLY A 114 -14.85 -4.26 10.12
C GLY A 114 -15.35 -3.47 8.91
N THR A 115 -15.50 -2.15 9.04
CA THR A 115 -16.08 -1.27 8.04
C THR A 115 -15.00 -0.62 7.20
N ARG A 116 -15.23 -0.54 5.89
CA ARG A 116 -14.43 0.31 5.01
C ARG A 116 -14.74 1.78 5.34
N VAL A 117 -13.72 2.59 5.63
CA VAL A 117 -13.88 3.98 6.14
C VAL A 117 -13.43 4.99 5.09
N ASP A 118 -14.00 6.20 5.15
CA ASP A 118 -13.57 7.35 4.36
C ASP A 118 -12.34 7.99 4.98
N ILE A 119 -11.25 8.14 4.23
CA ILE A 119 -9.92 8.46 4.79
C ILE A 119 -9.41 9.82 4.28
N ARG A 120 -9.09 10.71 5.23
CA ARG A 120 -8.14 11.85 5.05
C ARG A 120 -6.72 11.49 5.54
N SER A 121 -6.59 10.80 6.66
CA SER A 121 -5.36 10.12 7.14
C SER A 121 -5.78 9.05 8.14
N TYR A 122 -5.24 7.83 8.04
CA TYR A 122 -5.78 6.70 8.79
C TYR A 122 -4.76 5.60 9.11
N ASP A 123 -4.88 5.03 10.31
CA ASP A 123 -4.12 3.89 10.84
C ASP A 123 -4.63 2.56 10.24
N ALA A 124 -4.10 2.19 9.08
CA ALA A 124 -4.67 1.15 8.24
C ALA A 124 -4.61 -0.24 8.88
N PHE A 125 -3.41 -0.70 9.27
CA PHE A 125 -3.22 -2.06 9.80
C PHE A 125 -1.91 -2.20 10.58
N ASN A 126 -1.78 -3.30 11.32
CA ASN A 126 -0.55 -3.66 12.03
C ASN A 126 0.07 -4.93 11.45
N ILE A 127 1.38 -4.87 11.15
CA ILE A 127 2.19 -6.07 10.89
C ILE A 127 2.91 -6.43 12.18
N GLY A 128 2.65 -7.63 12.69
CA GLY A 128 3.29 -8.20 13.87
C GLY A 128 4.33 -9.25 13.50
N PHE A 129 5.34 -9.37 14.34
CA PHE A 129 6.35 -10.41 14.28
C PHE A 129 6.40 -11.08 15.64
N MET A 130 6.20 -12.39 15.66
CA MET A 130 6.28 -13.22 16.86
C MET A 130 7.46 -14.16 16.69
N GLY A 131 8.31 -14.28 17.69
CA GLY A 131 9.41 -15.24 17.64
C GLY A 131 9.37 -16.20 18.81
N GLY A 132 10.36 -17.08 18.88
CA GLY A 132 10.33 -18.18 19.83
C GLY A 132 9.26 -19.21 19.49
N ILE A 133 8.95 -19.38 18.20
CA ILE A 133 7.92 -20.32 17.76
C ILE A 133 8.50 -21.73 17.80
N SER A 134 7.67 -22.66 18.29
CA SER A 134 8.05 -24.05 18.55
C SER A 134 8.77 -24.66 17.33
N GLY A 135 10.06 -24.96 17.49
CA GLY A 135 10.91 -25.57 16.46
C GLY A 135 11.97 -24.64 15.86
N LYS A 136 11.80 -23.32 15.93
CA LYS A 136 12.77 -22.33 15.43
C LYS A 136 12.79 -21.08 16.33
N PRO A 137 13.53 -21.11 17.45
CA PRO A 137 13.52 -20.02 18.42
C PRO A 137 14.02 -18.68 17.85
N ASP A 138 14.80 -18.77 16.78
CA ASP A 138 15.48 -17.62 16.16
C ASP A 138 14.73 -17.07 14.95
N HIS A 139 13.52 -17.56 14.65
CA HIS A 139 12.73 -17.07 13.51
C HIS A 139 11.55 -16.23 13.99
N PHE A 140 11.20 -15.26 13.15
CA PHE A 140 10.03 -14.41 13.28
C PHE A 140 8.92 -14.92 12.36
N GLN A 141 7.75 -15.19 12.89
CA GLN A 141 6.54 -15.40 12.09
C GLN A 141 5.82 -14.07 11.93
N ILE A 142 5.50 -13.77 10.67
CA ILE A 142 4.67 -12.62 10.33
C ILE A 142 3.22 -12.92 10.72
N GLN A 143 2.63 -12.00 11.47
CA GLN A 143 1.23 -12.01 11.86
C GLN A 143 0.58 -10.69 11.46
N ILE A 144 -0.63 -10.75 10.94
CA ILE A 144 -1.42 -9.55 10.68
C ILE A 144 -2.41 -9.45 11.84
N HIS A 145 -2.39 -8.32 12.56
CA HIS A 145 -3.21 -8.19 13.78
C HIS A 145 -4.71 -8.28 13.46
N LYS A 146 -5.48 -8.99 14.31
CA LYS A 146 -6.94 -9.28 14.26
C LYS A 146 -7.43 -10.43 13.37
N GLN A 147 -6.63 -10.94 12.44
CA GLN A 147 -6.97 -12.19 11.74
C GLN A 147 -5.85 -13.22 11.91
N PHE A 148 -6.21 -14.46 12.24
CA PHE A 148 -5.29 -15.60 12.34
C PHE A 148 -4.79 -16.07 10.96
N PHE A 149 -4.57 -15.15 10.01
CA PHE A 149 -3.79 -15.48 8.83
C PHE A 149 -2.32 -15.36 9.21
N SER A 150 -1.76 -16.48 9.67
CA SER A 150 -0.32 -16.67 9.54
C SER A 150 -0.05 -16.83 8.06
N VAL A 151 0.39 -15.76 7.39
CA VAL A 151 1.14 -15.96 6.16
C VAL A 151 2.33 -16.82 6.58
N SER A 152 2.51 -17.97 5.94
CA SER A 152 3.54 -18.97 6.28
C SER A 152 4.94 -18.45 5.89
N SER A 153 5.31 -17.30 6.40
CA SER A 153 6.59 -16.64 6.16
C SER A 153 7.30 -16.48 7.48
N GLU A 154 8.15 -17.47 7.74
CA GLU A 154 9.18 -17.37 8.75
C GLU A 154 10.37 -16.59 8.19
N VAL A 155 10.87 -15.65 8.98
CA VAL A 155 12.01 -14.79 8.65
C VAL A 155 13.06 -14.95 9.72
N ALA A 156 14.28 -15.27 9.35
CA ALA A 156 15.41 -15.27 10.26
C ALA A 156 16.04 -13.86 10.34
N PRO A 157 16.75 -13.53 11.44
CA PRO A 157 17.57 -12.34 11.53
C PRO A 157 18.51 -12.20 10.33
N GLY A 158 18.64 -10.99 9.80
CA GLY A 158 19.47 -10.70 8.62
C GLY A 158 18.79 -11.00 7.28
N GLU A 159 17.72 -11.79 7.24
CA GLU A 159 16.96 -12.02 6.00
C GLU A 159 16.08 -10.80 5.66
N LYS A 160 16.05 -10.44 4.39
CA LYS A 160 15.22 -9.31 3.92
C LYS A 160 13.92 -9.83 3.34
N MET A 161 12.84 -9.10 3.61
CA MET A 161 11.53 -9.38 3.01
C MET A 161 10.95 -8.14 2.36
N LYS A 162 10.23 -8.35 1.26
CA LYS A 162 9.53 -7.30 0.51
C LYS A 162 8.04 -7.65 0.45
N PHE A 163 7.20 -6.76 0.93
CA PHE A 163 5.74 -6.87 0.93
C PHE A 163 5.20 -5.96 -0.16
N GLY A 164 4.58 -6.52 -1.20
CA GLY A 164 3.83 -5.79 -2.21
C GLY A 164 2.43 -5.51 -1.70
N LEU A 165 2.13 -4.24 -1.50
CA LEU A 165 0.85 -3.75 -1.00
C LEU A 165 0.11 -2.98 -2.08
N GLU A 166 -1.15 -3.33 -2.30
CA GLU A 166 -2.05 -2.55 -3.14
C GLU A 166 -3.07 -1.80 -2.28
N ILE A 167 -3.26 -0.52 -2.58
CA ILE A 167 -4.29 0.30 -1.94
C ILE A 167 -5.44 0.47 -2.94
N GLN A 168 -6.64 0.12 -2.52
CA GLN A 168 -7.86 0.33 -3.30
C GLN A 168 -8.83 1.23 -2.53
N ALA A 169 -9.64 2.00 -3.25
CA ALA A 169 -10.74 2.77 -2.70
C ALA A 169 -11.90 2.75 -3.72
N ASP A 170 -13.14 2.85 -3.27
CA ASP A 170 -14.32 2.73 -4.16
C ASP A 170 -14.35 3.85 -5.23
N ASN A 171 -13.79 5.03 -4.93
CA ASN A 171 -13.75 6.18 -5.83
C ASN A 171 -12.38 6.42 -6.49
N LEU A 172 -11.46 5.45 -6.44
CA LEU A 172 -10.15 5.52 -7.08
C LEU A 172 -9.84 4.26 -7.88
N PRO A 173 -9.09 4.37 -8.99
CA PRO A 173 -8.44 3.19 -9.55
C PRO A 173 -7.46 2.59 -8.52
N PRO A 174 -7.25 1.26 -8.54
CA PRO A 174 -6.24 0.62 -7.72
C PRO A 174 -4.88 1.29 -7.87
N SER A 175 -4.18 1.49 -6.76
CA SER A 175 -2.83 2.04 -6.80
C SER A 175 -1.88 1.05 -7.47
N LYS A 176 -0.76 1.53 -8.02
CA LYS A 176 0.36 0.63 -8.28
C LYS A 176 0.80 -0.02 -6.95
N PRO A 177 1.31 -1.26 -6.98
CA PRO A 177 1.87 -1.88 -5.79
C PRO A 177 2.94 -0.99 -5.17
N LYS A 178 2.79 -0.76 -3.87
CA LYS A 178 3.77 -0.09 -3.00
C LYS A 178 4.51 -1.16 -2.23
N TYR A 179 5.79 -0.97 -1.98
CA TYR A 179 6.59 -1.99 -1.33
C TYR A 179 7.00 -1.57 0.07
N LEU A 180 6.72 -2.42 1.05
CA LEU A 180 7.37 -2.35 2.36
C LEU A 180 8.54 -3.32 2.38
N MET A 181 9.68 -2.84 2.82
CA MET A 181 10.89 -3.61 2.98
C MET A 181 11.15 -3.83 4.46
N LEU A 182 11.26 -5.09 4.86
CA LEU A 182 11.79 -5.49 6.14
C LEU A 182 13.29 -5.68 6.00
N THR A 183 14.04 -4.89 6.76
CA THR A 183 15.49 -4.99 6.90
C THR A 183 15.85 -5.14 8.37
N TRP A 184 17.14 -5.24 8.66
CA TRP A 184 17.65 -5.39 10.02
C TRP A 184 18.64 -4.29 10.30
N GLN A 185 18.49 -3.62 11.44
CA GLN A 185 19.49 -2.73 11.98
C GLN A 185 20.43 -3.56 12.87
N ASP A 186 21.71 -3.63 12.48
CA ASP A 186 22.73 -4.31 13.27
C ASP A 186 22.94 -3.58 14.60
N ASN A 187 22.67 -4.26 15.71
CA ASN A 187 23.18 -3.87 17.02
C ASN A 187 24.45 -4.65 17.29
N GLN A 188 25.57 -4.13 16.78
CA GLN A 188 26.95 -4.59 17.02
C GLN A 188 27.27 -6.07 16.67
N PRO A 189 28.46 -6.34 16.10
CA PRO A 189 28.83 -7.66 15.56
C PRO A 189 29.04 -8.79 16.59
N THR A 190 28.77 -8.58 17.88
CA THR A 190 29.13 -9.53 18.95
C THR A 190 27.94 -10.18 19.67
N GLN A 191 26.70 -9.90 19.28
CA GLN A 191 25.55 -10.30 20.11
C GLN A 191 24.93 -11.64 19.68
N LYS A 192 25.05 -12.66 20.55
CA LYS A 192 24.52 -14.03 20.40
C LYS A 192 22.99 -14.15 20.45
N CYS A 193 22.27 -13.06 20.71
CA CYS A 193 20.81 -13.10 20.86
C CYS A 193 20.15 -12.65 19.55
N PRO A 194 19.45 -13.52 18.81
CA PRO A 194 18.83 -13.15 17.53
C PRO A 194 17.74 -12.06 17.67
N TRP A 195 17.28 -11.81 18.90
CA TRP A 195 16.37 -10.73 19.26
C TRP A 195 17.00 -9.35 19.39
N SER A 196 18.34 -9.26 19.40
CA SER A 196 19.02 -7.96 19.47
C SER A 196 19.06 -7.24 18.13
N ALA A 197 18.96 -7.99 17.03
CA ALA A 197 18.74 -7.42 15.70
C ALA A 197 17.35 -6.77 15.69
N ILE A 198 17.30 -5.47 15.40
CA ILE A 198 16.03 -4.74 15.38
C ILE A 198 15.52 -4.78 13.94
N PRO A 199 14.38 -5.43 13.67
CA PRO A 199 13.80 -5.37 12.35
C PRO A 199 13.32 -3.94 12.10
N VAL A 200 13.58 -3.42 10.90
CA VAL A 200 13.18 -2.09 10.46
C VAL A 200 12.31 -2.23 9.22
N LEU A 201 11.12 -1.65 9.29
CA LEU A 201 10.18 -1.61 8.19
C LEU A 201 10.25 -0.24 7.50
N SER A 202 10.58 -0.22 6.21
CA SER A 202 10.69 1.01 5.43
C SER A 202 9.90 0.90 4.13
N LEU A 203 9.53 2.03 3.54
CA LEU A 203 9.03 2.06 2.17
C LEU A 203 10.19 1.82 1.20
N SER A 204 9.94 1.05 0.16
CA SER A 204 10.81 0.90 -1.00
C SER A 204 10.09 1.49 -2.20
N ASP A 205 10.83 2.30 -2.96
CA ASP A 205 10.43 2.72 -4.30
C ASP A 205 10.35 1.53 -5.26
#